data_AF-B2JWM6-F1
#
_entry.id   AF-B2JWM6-F1
#
_cell.length_a   1.000
_cell.length_b   1.000
_cell.length_c   1.000
_cell.angle_alpha   90.00
_cell.angle_beta   90.00
_cell.angle_gamma   90.00
#
_symmetry.space_group_name_H-M   'P 1'
#
loop_
_entity.id
_entity.type
_entity.pdbx_description
1 polymer ?
#
loop_
_entity_poly.entity_id
_entity_poly.type
_entity_poly.pdbx_seq_one_letter_code
_entity_poly.pdbx_strand_id
1 'polypeptide(L)' 'MELDLETFRQLRRLAPVLDDILNAREVEHPDQAVNLADLAQLCSHLFDAYHCLHPDEIARARLGALEAQ' A
#
# COMPACT_ATOMS: atom_id res chain seq x y z
N MET A 1 -14.90 4.94 1.94
CA MET A 1 -14.59 3.63 2.52
C MET A 1 -13.97 3.85 3.88
N GLU A 2 -14.61 3.39 4.96
CA GLU A 2 -13.98 3.41 6.29
C GLU A 2 -13.05 2.19 6.38
N LEU A 3 -11.77 2.41 6.66
CA LEU A 3 -10.82 1.31 6.85
C LEU A 3 -11.20 0.59 8.15
N ASP A 4 -11.40 -0.72 8.08
CA ASP A 4 -11.63 -1.51 9.28
C ASP A 4 -10.44 -1.33 10.25
N LEU A 5 -10.75 -1.27 11.54
CA LEU A 5 -9.79 -0.99 12.61
C LEU A 5 -8.61 -1.96 12.61
N GLU A 6 -8.82 -3.22 12.21
CA GLU A 6 -7.75 -4.22 12.09
C GLU A 6 -6.80 -3.90 10.93
N THR A 7 -7.37 -3.51 9.78
CA THR A 7 -6.59 -3.15 8.58
C THR A 7 -5.78 -1.88 8.83
N PHE A 8 -6.37 -0.90 9.52
CA PHE A 8 -5.68 0.33 9.92
C PHE A 8 -4.53 0.04 10.91
N ARG A 9 -4.74 -0.88 11.86
CA ARG A 9 -3.70 -1.29 12.81
C ARG A 9 -2.56 -2.04 12.13
N GLN A 10 -2.85 -2.93 11.17
CA GLN A 10 -1.80 -3.60 10.38
C GLN A 10 -1.01 -2.60 9.54
N LEU A 11 -1.68 -1.69 8.83
CA LEU A 11 -1.02 -0.67 8.03
C LEU A 11 -0.10 0.22 8.91
N ARG A 12 -0.57 0.61 10.10
CA ARG A 12 0.23 1.40 11.05
C ARG A 12 1.45 0.64 11.62
N ARG A 13 1.37 -0.68 11.73
CA ARG A 13 2.50 -1.51 12.17
C ARG A 13 3.54 -1.73 11.07
N LEU A 14 3.08 -1.80 9.83
CA LEU A 14 3.94 -2.04 8.67
C LEU A 14 4.54 -0.74 8.08
N ALA A 15 3.96 0.43 8.39
CA ALA A 15 4.50 1.73 7.99
C ALA A 15 5.98 1.99 8.38
N PRO A 16 6.42 1.75 9.63
CA PRO A 16 7.84 1.90 9.97
C PRO A 16 8.74 0.88 9.27
N VAL A 17 8.27 -0.34 9.02
CA VAL A 17 9.03 -1.35 8.25
C VAL A 17 9.24 -0.89 6.80
N LEU A 18 8.23 -0.24 6.21
CA LEU A 18 8.34 0.36 4.89
C LEU A 18 9.34 1.53 4.88
N ASP A 19 9.31 2.39 5.91
CA ASP A 19 10.24 3.51 6.06
C ASP A 19 11.69 3.00 6.18
N ASP A 20 11.93 2.02 7.07
CA ASP A 20 13.24 1.39 7.23
C ASP A 20 13.75 0.77 5.91
N ILE A 21 12.92 0.06 5.15
CA ILE A 21 13.33 -0.53 3.87
C ILE A 21 13.58 0.53 2.79
N LEU A 22 12.75 1.58 2.73
CA LEU A 22 12.93 2.68 1.78
C LEU A 22 14.17 3.52 2.10
N ASN A 23 14.47 3.73 3.38
CA ASN A 23 15.68 4.40 3.85
C ASN A 23 16.94 3.54 3.64
N ALA A 24 16.87 2.25 3.97
CA ALA A 24 17.96 1.30 3.77
C ALA A 24 18.24 1.02 2.28
N ARG A 25 17.25 1.24 1.41
CA ARG A 25 17.25 0.91 -0.03
C ARG A 25 17.52 -0.57 -0.35
N GLU A 26 17.64 -1.41 0.66
CA GLU A 26 17.95 -2.83 0.55
C GLU A 26 17.18 -3.59 1.62
N VAL A 27 16.72 -4.79 1.29
CA VAL A 27 16.08 -5.69 2.25
C VAL A 27 17.19 -6.56 2.84
N GLU A 28 17.75 -6.10 3.96
CA GLU A 28 18.91 -6.73 4.60
C GLU A 28 18.56 -8.09 5.25
N HIS A 29 17.29 -8.33 5.59
CA HIS A 29 16.85 -9.56 6.25
C HIS A 29 15.62 -10.22 5.59
N PRO A 30 15.57 -11.56 5.52
CA PRO A 30 14.43 -12.29 4.95
C PRO A 30 13.13 -12.05 5.71
N ASP A 31 13.16 -11.81 7.02
CA ASP A 31 11.99 -11.42 7.82
C ASP A 31 11.41 -10.05 7.38
N GLN A 32 12.24 -9.13 6.89
CA GLN A 32 11.75 -7.86 6.32
C GLN A 32 11.05 -8.10 4.98
N ALA A 33 11.51 -9.06 4.18
CA ALA A 33 10.87 -9.44 2.91
C ALA A 33 9.47 -10.04 3.12
N VAL A 34 9.29 -10.84 4.17
CA VAL A 34 7.97 -11.39 4.55
C VAL A 34 7.00 -10.26 4.92
N ASN A 35 7.43 -9.35 5.78
CA ASN A 35 6.61 -8.18 6.15
C ASN A 35 6.32 -7.26 4.95
N LEU A 36 7.23 -7.18 3.97
CA LEU A 36 7.02 -6.43 2.74
C LEU A 36 5.97 -7.10 1.84
N ALA A 37 5.98 -8.43 1.75
CA ALA A 37 4.97 -9.20 1.01
C ALA A 37 3.58 -9.03 1.65
N ASP A 38 3.49 -9.12 2.98
CA ASP A 38 2.25 -8.87 3.72
C ASP A 38 1.74 -7.43 3.51
N LEU A 39 2.63 -6.43 3.55
CA LEU A 39 2.26 -5.04 3.26
C LEU A 39 1.80 -4.87 1.81
N ALA A 40 2.49 -5.45 0.84
CA ALA A 40 2.10 -5.37 -0.57
C ALA A 40 0.72 -6.00 -0.79
N GLN A 41 0.45 -7.14 -0.16
CA GLN A 41 -0.85 -7.80 -0.23
C GLN A 41 -1.95 -6.97 0.43
N LEU A 42 -1.67 -6.35 1.57
CA LEU A 42 -2.62 -5.48 2.26
C LEU A 42 -2.92 -4.21 1.47
N CYS A 43 -1.90 -3.59 0.88
CA CYS A 43 -2.05 -2.46 -0.04
C CYS A 43 -2.85 -2.84 -1.29
N SER A 44 -2.63 -4.03 -1.86
CA SER A 44 -3.41 -4.53 -3.00
C SER A 44 -4.88 -4.70 -2.63
N HIS A 45 -5.18 -5.34 -1.50
CA HIS A 45 -6.56 -5.50 -1.02
C HIS A 45 -7.27 -4.16 -0.81
N LEU A 46 -6.57 -3.19 -0.23
CA LEU A 46 -7.12 -1.84 -0.05
C LEU A 46 -7.38 -1.14 -1.37
N PHE A 47 -6.45 -1.27 -2.32
CA PHE A 47 -6.62 -0.74 -3.66
C PHE A 47 -7.80 -1.37 -4.39
N ASP A 48 -7.93 -2.70 -4.37
CA ASP A 48 -9.03 -3.41 -5.02
C ASP A 48 -10.39 -3.05 -4.41
N ALA A 49 -10.47 -2.97 -3.08
CA ALA A 49 -11.70 -2.58 -2.38
C ALA A 49 -12.08 -1.12 -2.67
N TYR A 50 -11.10 -0.21 -2.69
CA TYR A 50 -11.33 1.18 -3.06
C TYR A 50 -11.71 1.32 -4.55
N HIS A 51 -11.05 0.57 -5.44
CA HIS A 51 -11.36 0.54 -6.87
C HIS A 51 -12.76 0.02 -7.16
N CYS A 52 -13.23 -1.00 -6.43
CA CYS A 52 -14.61 -1.48 -6.55
C CYS A 52 -15.64 -0.41 -6.14
N LEU A 53 -15.32 0.42 -5.16
CA LEU A 53 -16.22 1.45 -4.65
C LEU A 53 -16.15 2.75 -5.46
N HIS A 54 -14.99 3.08 -6.03
CA HIS A 54 -14.70 4.34 -6.68
C HIS A 54 -13.93 4.15 -8.01
N PRO A 55 -14.49 3.41 -8.99
CA PRO A 55 -13.79 3.11 -10.24
C PRO A 55 -13.48 4.39 -11.03
N ASP A 56 -14.39 5.38 -11.03
CA ASP A 56 -14.22 6.65 -11.74
C ASP A 56 -13.12 7.54 -11.13
N GLU A 57 -12.94 7.54 -9.81
CA GLU A 57 -11.88 8.31 -9.16
C GLU A 57 -10.50 7.72 -9.46
N ILE A 58 -10.39 6.38 -9.51
CA ILE A 58 -9.15 5.72 -9.95
C ILE A 58 -8.86 6.02 -11.42
N ALA A 59 -9.87 5.93 -12.29
CA ALA A 59 -9.70 6.24 -13.71
C ALA A 59 -9.19 7.68 -13.91
N ARG A 60 -9.74 8.64 -13.15
CA ARG A 60 -9.29 10.04 -13.15
C ARG A 60 -7.89 10.22 -12.59
N ALA A 61 -7.56 9.55 -11.48
CA ALA A 61 -6.21 9.60 -10.91
C ALA A 61 -5.15 9.02 -11.86
N ARG A 62 -5.47 7.94 -12.57
CA ARG A 62 -4.60 7.34 -13.60
C ARG A 62 -4.41 8.26 -14.79
N LEU A 63 -5.48 8.91 -15.27
CA LEU A 63 -5.40 9.91 -16.33
C LEU A 63 -4.50 11.09 -15.91
N GLY A 64 -4.71 11.64 -14.71
CA GLY A 64 -3.87 12.73 -14.19
C GLY A 64 -2.40 12.35 -14.00
N ALA A 65 -2.12 11.10 -13.63
CA ALA A 65 -0.74 10.60 -13.54
C ALA A 65 -0.08 10.46 -14.93
N LEU A 66 -0.85 10.12 -15.96
CA LEU A 66 -0.37 10.02 -17.34
C LEU A 66 -0.11 11.40 -17.95
N GLU A 67 -0.91 12.42 -17.58
CA GLU A 67 -0.75 13.80 -18.03
C GLU A 67 0.38 14.56 -17.30
N ALA A 68 0.80 14.07 -16.13
CA ALA A 68 1.91 14.64 -15.36
C ALA A 68 3.29 14.06 -15.71
N GLN A 69 3.36 13.18 -16.72
CA GLN A 69 4.56 12.50 -17.19
C GLN A 69 5.18 13.19 -18.41
#